data_AF-A0A9K3GPC3-F1
#
_entry.id   AF-A0A9K3GPC3-F1
#
_cell.length_a   1.000
_cell.length_b   1.000
_cell.length_c   1.000
_cell.angle_alpha   90.00
_cell.angle_beta   90.00
_cell.angle_gamma   90.00
#
_symmetry.space_group_name_H-M   'P 1'
#
loop_
_entity.id
_entity.type
_entity.pdbx_description
1 polymer ?
#
loop_
_entity_poly.entity_id
_entity_poly.type
_entity_poly.pdbx_seq_one_letter_code
_entity_poly.pdbx_strand_id
1 'polypeptide(L)'
;INISEFGAEDLELALSNALRYFPKELHPVLAPEFAAELKEYGHIYMYRFLPTFEMKAYPLTAYPAKCVQAQCIMHMIMNNLDHAIAQYPHELITYGTNGSVLQNWAQFWLLMQYLSVLEEDQTLALYSGHPHGVFPSSKSAPRMVVTNGMVIWNYSKVKHIDY
;
A
#
# COMPACT_ATOMS: atom_id res chain seq x y z
N ILE A 1 -3.99 9.27 18.50
CA ILE A 1 -4.67 10.22 17.60
C ILE A 1 -5.95 10.68 18.31
N ASN A 2 -6.16 11.98 18.46
CA ASN A 2 -7.34 12.51 19.17
C ASN A 2 -8.48 12.62 18.13
N ILE A 3 -9.37 11.63 18.11
CA ILE A 3 -10.49 11.50 17.16
C ILE A 3 -11.44 12.72 17.22
N SER A 4 -11.30 13.56 18.26
CA SER A 4 -12.08 14.79 18.47
C SER A 4 -11.80 15.94 17.47
N GLU A 5 -10.76 15.86 16.64
CA GLU A 5 -10.46 16.89 15.62
C GLU A 5 -10.84 16.48 14.18
N PHE A 6 -11.34 15.26 13.95
CA PHE A 6 -11.75 14.82 12.60
C PHE A 6 -13.04 15.52 12.19
N GLY A 7 -12.95 16.46 11.24
CA GLY A 7 -14.11 17.09 10.64
C GLY A 7 -14.93 16.08 9.84
N ALA A 8 -16.23 16.35 9.66
CA ALA A 8 -17.09 15.53 8.81
C ALA A 8 -16.58 15.46 7.36
N GLU A 9 -15.98 16.55 6.86
CA GLU A 9 -15.38 16.64 5.53
C GLU A 9 -14.13 15.75 5.39
N ASP A 10 -13.27 15.69 6.41
CA ASP A 10 -12.06 14.86 6.40
C ASP A 10 -12.42 13.36 6.41
N LEU A 11 -13.47 13.01 7.15
CA LEU A 11 -14.00 11.64 7.18
C LEU A 11 -14.53 11.22 5.80
N GLU A 12 -15.32 12.07 5.15
CA GLU A 12 -15.85 11.80 3.82
C GLU A 12 -14.72 11.64 2.78
N LEU A 13 -13.71 12.52 2.86
CA LEU A 13 -12.54 12.45 1.99
C LEU A 13 -11.73 11.17 2.21
N ALA A 14 -11.49 10.78 3.45
CA ALA A 14 -10.76 9.54 3.78
C ALA A 14 -11.48 8.31 3.23
N LEU A 15 -12.80 8.23 3.40
CA LEU A 15 -13.63 7.14 2.87
C LEU A 15 -13.63 7.12 1.34
N SER A 16 -13.79 8.27 0.69
CA SER A 16 -13.73 8.39 -0.77
C SER A 16 -12.37 7.91 -1.32
N ASN A 17 -11.28 8.31 -0.65
CA ASN A 17 -9.92 7.87 -0.99
C ASN A 17 -9.70 6.37 -0.80
N ALA A 18 -10.30 5.77 0.23
CA ALA A 18 -10.24 4.32 0.46
C ALA A 18 -11.09 3.54 -0.57
N LEU A 19 -12.27 4.06 -0.91
CA LEU A 19 -13.21 3.39 -1.83
C LEU A 19 -12.78 3.45 -3.30
N ARG A 20 -11.85 4.35 -3.67
CA ARG A 20 -11.34 4.48 -5.05
C ARG A 20 -10.73 3.21 -5.63
N TYR A 21 -10.28 2.28 -4.77
CA TYR A 21 -9.67 1.01 -5.18
C TYR A 21 -10.71 -0.05 -5.57
N PHE A 22 -11.99 0.19 -5.29
CA PHE A 22 -13.04 -0.81 -5.42
C PHE A 22 -14.14 -0.37 -6.39
N PRO A 23 -14.76 -1.33 -7.12
CA PRO A 23 -15.96 -1.09 -7.91
C PRO A 23 -17.11 -0.51 -7.05
N LYS A 24 -17.94 0.34 -7.66
CA LYS A 24 -19.02 1.06 -6.97
C LYS A 24 -20.05 0.15 -6.33
N GLU A 25 -20.21 -1.05 -6.87
CA GLU A 25 -21.14 -2.08 -6.41
C GLU A 25 -20.75 -2.60 -5.01
N LEU A 26 -19.47 -2.52 -4.65
CA LEU A 26 -18.96 -2.95 -3.35
C LEU A 26 -18.99 -1.83 -2.30
N HIS A 27 -19.18 -0.57 -2.71
CA HIS A 27 -19.15 0.59 -1.81
C HIS A 27 -20.18 0.51 -0.67
N PRO A 28 -21.43 0.04 -0.87
CA PRO A 28 -22.41 -0.08 0.22
C PRO A 28 -21.96 -1.02 1.35
N VAL A 29 -21.11 -1.99 1.05
CA VAL A 29 -20.58 -2.96 2.01
C VAL A 29 -19.28 -2.45 2.64
N LEU A 30 -18.37 -1.92 1.82
CA LEU A 30 -17.03 -1.51 2.27
C LEU A 30 -17.02 -0.17 3.01
N ALA A 31 -17.89 0.77 2.65
CA ALA A 31 -17.94 2.08 3.29
C ALA A 31 -18.17 2.01 4.83
N PRO A 32 -19.15 1.25 5.36
CA PRO A 32 -19.33 1.13 6.81
C PRO A 32 -18.17 0.39 7.48
N GLU A 33 -17.54 -0.59 6.82
CA GLU A 33 -16.36 -1.29 7.34
C GLU A 33 -15.17 -0.33 7.49
N PHE A 34 -14.87 0.45 6.46
CA PHE A 34 -13.78 1.44 6.51
C PHE A 34 -14.05 2.57 7.50
N ALA A 35 -15.30 2.99 7.65
CA ALA A 35 -15.67 3.98 8.67
C ALA A 35 -15.48 3.42 10.10
N ALA A 36 -15.75 2.13 10.31
CA ALA A 36 -15.50 1.47 11.58
C ALA A 36 -14.00 1.36 11.87
N GLU A 37 -13.19 0.93 10.89
CA GLU A 37 -11.73 0.89 11.03
C GLU A 37 -11.13 2.25 11.37
N LEU A 38 -11.56 3.31 10.65
CA LEU A 38 -11.08 4.66 10.90
C LEU A 38 -11.46 5.14 12.32
N LYS A 39 -12.63 4.77 12.82
CA LYS A 39 -13.07 5.12 14.18
C LYS A 39 -12.32 4.33 15.25
N GLU A 40 -12.04 3.06 15.02
CA GLU A 40 -11.43 2.15 16.00
C GLU A 40 -9.91 2.32 16.06
N TYR A 41 -9.26 2.39 14.89
CA TYR A 41 -7.81 2.37 14.74
C TYR A 41 -7.22 3.72 14.35
N GLY A 42 -8.05 4.68 13.92
CA GLY A 42 -7.57 5.96 13.40
C GLY A 42 -6.98 5.87 11.99
N HIS A 43 -7.10 4.72 11.32
CA HIS A 43 -6.60 4.49 9.97
C HIS A 43 -7.42 3.40 9.26
N ILE A 44 -7.45 3.43 7.92
CA ILE A 44 -8.16 2.43 7.10
C ILE A 44 -7.13 1.46 6.52
N TYR A 45 -6.91 0.33 7.19
CA TYR A 45 -5.98 -0.72 6.75
C TYR A 45 -6.60 -1.66 5.72
N MET A 46 -7.93 -1.77 5.72
CA MET A 46 -8.72 -2.70 4.92
C MET A 46 -8.45 -4.16 5.29
N TYR A 47 -8.62 -4.50 6.58
CA TYR A 47 -8.28 -5.83 7.13
C TYR A 47 -9.02 -6.98 6.45
N ARG A 48 -10.18 -6.71 5.83
CA ARG A 48 -10.90 -7.65 4.98
C ARG A 48 -10.00 -8.30 3.92
N PHE A 49 -9.00 -7.57 3.42
CA PHE A 49 -8.10 -8.02 2.36
C PHE A 49 -6.74 -8.48 2.90
N LEU A 50 -6.60 -8.70 4.21
CA LEU A 50 -5.40 -9.32 4.77
C LEU A 50 -5.21 -10.73 4.15
N PRO A 51 -4.04 -11.06 3.59
CA PRO A 51 -3.78 -12.39 3.04
C PRO A 51 -3.89 -13.47 4.12
N THR A 52 -4.47 -14.62 3.75
CA THR A 52 -4.62 -15.77 4.67
C THR A 52 -3.41 -16.70 4.68
N PHE A 53 -2.48 -16.52 3.75
CA PHE A 53 -1.23 -17.27 3.73
C PHE A 53 -0.19 -16.63 4.64
N GLU A 54 0.81 -17.42 5.04
CA GLU A 54 1.92 -16.92 5.84
C GLU A 54 2.73 -15.88 5.06
N MET A 55 2.80 -14.66 5.60
CA MET A 55 3.58 -13.57 5.02
C MET A 55 5.05 -13.80 5.34
N LYS A 56 5.83 -14.20 4.32
CA LYS A 56 7.27 -14.41 4.39
C LYS A 56 7.91 -14.39 3.01
N ALA A 57 9.22 -14.32 2.96
CA ALA A 57 9.96 -14.38 1.71
C ALA A 57 10.03 -15.82 1.16
N TYR A 58 9.34 -16.10 0.05
CA TYR A 58 9.38 -17.38 -0.66
C TYR A 58 10.50 -17.43 -1.71
N PRO A 59 10.92 -18.63 -2.21
CA PRO A 59 11.85 -18.74 -3.34
C PRO A 59 11.35 -17.98 -4.58
N LEU A 60 12.26 -17.44 -5.41
CA LEU A 60 11.91 -16.62 -6.57
C LEU A 60 10.95 -17.31 -7.55
N THR A 61 11.06 -18.62 -7.68
CA THR A 61 10.20 -19.45 -8.56
C THR A 61 8.75 -19.55 -8.10
N ALA A 62 8.44 -19.17 -6.85
CA ALA A 62 7.07 -19.16 -6.33
C ALA A 62 6.28 -17.93 -6.78
N TYR A 63 6.95 -16.88 -7.27
CA TYR A 63 6.30 -15.63 -7.65
C TYR A 63 5.84 -15.67 -9.12
N PRO A 64 4.55 -15.45 -9.41
CA PRO A 64 4.00 -15.50 -10.76
C PRO A 64 4.28 -14.20 -11.53
N ALA A 65 5.56 -13.83 -11.70
CA ALA A 65 5.97 -12.64 -12.44
C ALA A 65 6.76 -13.00 -13.71
N LYS A 66 6.59 -12.17 -14.75
CA LYS A 66 7.17 -12.39 -16.09
C LYS A 66 8.68 -12.13 -16.16
N CYS A 67 9.20 -11.24 -15.30
CA CYS A 67 10.63 -10.94 -15.22
C CYS A 67 11.19 -11.20 -13.82
N VAL A 68 12.46 -11.61 -13.77
CA VAL A 68 13.16 -11.98 -12.53
C VAL A 68 13.24 -10.81 -11.55
N GLN A 69 13.43 -9.60 -12.07
CA GLN A 69 13.49 -8.39 -11.26
C GLN A 69 12.18 -8.14 -10.50
N ALA A 70 11.03 -8.39 -11.13
CA ALA A 70 9.74 -8.28 -10.46
C ALA A 70 9.56 -9.36 -9.38
N GLN A 71 10.02 -10.60 -9.64
CA GLN A 71 10.04 -11.67 -8.63
C GLN A 71 10.89 -11.27 -7.40
N CYS A 72 12.07 -10.68 -7.63
CA CYS A 72 12.92 -10.16 -6.57
C CYS A 72 12.24 -9.03 -5.79
N ILE A 73 11.54 -8.11 -6.47
CA ILE A 73 10.81 -7.04 -5.80
C ILE A 73 9.69 -7.60 -4.92
N MET A 74 8.89 -8.55 -5.43
CA MET A 74 7.85 -9.22 -4.64
C MET A 74 8.43 -9.92 -3.41
N HIS A 75 9.56 -10.63 -3.58
CA HIS A 75 10.26 -11.28 -2.49
C HIS A 75 10.67 -10.29 -1.40
N MET A 76 11.24 -9.14 -1.77
CA MET A 76 11.65 -8.11 -0.82
C MET A 76 10.46 -7.47 -0.10
N ILE A 77 9.33 -7.27 -0.79
CA ILE A 77 8.10 -6.75 -0.17
C ILE A 77 7.56 -7.74 0.86
N MET A 78 7.47 -9.03 0.52
CA MET A 78 7.00 -10.05 1.44
C MET A 78 7.93 -10.23 2.64
N ASN A 79 9.25 -10.12 2.44
CA ASN A 79 10.23 -10.11 3.53
C ASN A 79 9.99 -8.95 4.51
N ASN A 80 9.72 -7.74 3.99
CA ASN A 80 9.43 -6.59 4.83
C ASN A 80 8.16 -6.79 5.66
N LEU A 81 7.17 -7.53 5.16
CA LEU A 81 5.92 -7.79 5.86
C LEU A 81 5.93 -9.11 6.67
N ASP A 82 7.07 -9.77 6.75
CA ASP A 82 7.22 -11.02 7.50
C ASP A 82 7.01 -10.77 9.00
N HIS A 83 6.23 -11.63 9.67
CA HIS A 83 5.96 -11.52 11.11
C HIS A 83 7.22 -11.61 11.97
N ALA A 84 8.27 -12.25 11.49
CA ALA A 84 9.56 -12.32 12.17
C ALA A 84 10.38 -11.02 12.03
N ILE A 85 10.02 -10.13 11.11
CA ILE A 85 10.79 -8.94 10.74
C ILE A 85 10.02 -7.65 11.06
N ALA A 86 8.74 -7.58 10.68
CA ALA A 86 7.88 -6.42 10.84
C ALA A 86 7.46 -6.22 12.30
N GLN A 87 7.48 -4.97 12.76
CA GLN A 87 6.98 -4.62 14.09
C GLN A 87 5.46 -4.76 14.20
N TYR A 88 4.72 -4.34 13.18
CA TYR A 88 3.26 -4.46 13.09
C TYR A 88 2.88 -4.93 11.66
N PRO A 89 2.94 -6.26 11.39
CA PRO A 89 2.81 -6.80 10.04
C PRO A 89 1.41 -6.58 9.44
N HIS A 90 0.35 -6.68 10.25
CA HIS A 90 -1.03 -6.48 9.78
C HIS A 90 -1.33 -5.02 9.44
N GLU A 91 -0.63 -4.10 10.09
CA GLU A 91 -0.68 -2.65 9.90
C GLU A 91 0.32 -2.18 8.82
N LEU A 92 1.04 -3.11 8.18
CA LEU A 92 2.01 -2.85 7.12
C LEU A 92 3.23 -2.01 7.57
N ILE A 93 3.57 -2.06 8.87
CA ILE A 93 4.68 -1.30 9.46
C ILE A 93 5.86 -2.22 9.75
N THR A 94 6.99 -1.95 9.11
CA THR A 94 8.23 -2.72 9.28
C THR A 94 9.00 -2.30 10.51
N TYR A 95 9.32 -1.01 10.64
CA TYR A 95 10.13 -0.46 11.71
C TYR A 95 9.78 1.00 11.99
N GLY A 96 9.96 1.41 13.25
CA GLY A 96 9.58 2.75 13.70
C GLY A 96 8.07 2.89 13.86
N THR A 97 7.63 3.95 14.53
CA THR A 97 6.21 4.13 14.88
C THR A 97 5.29 4.24 13.66
N ASN A 98 5.73 4.88 12.56
CA ASN A 98 4.92 5.15 11.37
C ASN A 98 5.59 4.73 10.04
N GLY A 99 6.64 3.89 10.09
CA GLY A 99 7.37 3.46 8.89
C GLY A 99 6.61 2.39 8.09
N SER A 100 5.52 2.78 7.44
CA SER A 100 4.69 1.85 6.66
C SER A 100 5.28 1.56 5.28
N VAL A 101 5.20 0.29 4.87
CA VAL A 101 5.59 -0.16 3.53
C VAL A 101 4.52 0.23 2.51
N LEU A 102 3.26 0.14 2.93
CA LEU A 102 2.06 0.43 2.18
C LEU A 102 1.03 1.04 3.13
N GLN A 103 0.09 1.81 2.61
CA GLN A 103 -0.93 2.45 3.46
C GLN A 103 -2.11 1.51 3.75
N ASN A 104 -2.41 0.53 2.89
CA ASN A 104 -3.51 -0.41 3.10
C ASN A 104 -3.32 -1.70 2.28
N TRP A 105 -4.12 -2.72 2.59
CA TRP A 105 -4.04 -4.02 1.94
C TRP A 105 -4.51 -4.02 0.48
N ALA A 106 -5.36 -3.08 0.05
CA ALA A 106 -5.70 -2.97 -1.37
C ALA A 106 -4.48 -2.58 -2.22
N GLN A 107 -3.64 -1.67 -1.72
CA GLN A 107 -2.37 -1.32 -2.37
C GLN A 107 -1.43 -2.51 -2.48
N PHE A 108 -1.37 -3.37 -1.46
CA PHE A 108 -0.58 -4.61 -1.50
C PHE A 108 -0.99 -5.50 -2.67
N TRP A 109 -2.29 -5.79 -2.78
CA TRP A 109 -2.78 -6.65 -3.86
C TRP A 109 -2.59 -6.05 -5.24
N LEU A 110 -2.84 -4.76 -5.40
CA LEU A 110 -2.62 -4.07 -6.68
C LEU A 110 -1.14 -4.06 -7.05
N LEU A 111 -0.25 -3.83 -6.09
CA LEU A 111 1.20 -3.87 -6.31
C LEU A 111 1.65 -5.27 -6.76
N MET A 112 1.20 -6.32 -6.07
CA MET A 112 1.49 -7.71 -6.46
C MET A 112 0.92 -8.03 -7.84
N GLN A 113 -0.29 -7.58 -8.14
CA GLN A 113 -0.90 -7.74 -9.46
C GLN A 113 -0.08 -7.05 -10.55
N TYR A 114 0.32 -5.78 -10.36
CA TYR A 114 1.12 -5.06 -11.34
C TYR A 114 2.49 -5.70 -11.56
N LEU A 115 3.17 -6.11 -10.49
CA LEU A 115 4.45 -6.81 -10.59
C LEU A 115 4.31 -8.16 -11.29
N SER A 116 3.17 -8.84 -11.18
CA SER A 116 2.92 -10.13 -11.84
C SER A 116 2.86 -10.01 -13.37
N VAL A 117 2.33 -8.88 -13.86
CA VAL A 117 2.13 -8.64 -15.30
C VAL A 117 3.23 -7.78 -15.94
N LEU A 118 4.13 -7.21 -15.12
CA LEU A 118 5.19 -6.27 -15.53
C LEU A 118 6.17 -6.91 -16.52
N GLU A 119 6.33 -6.27 -17.68
CA GLU A 119 7.30 -6.68 -18.70
C GLU A 119 8.70 -6.08 -18.45
N GLU A 120 9.74 -6.66 -19.08
CA GLU A 120 11.13 -6.21 -18.93
C GLU A 120 11.41 -4.81 -19.48
N ASP A 121 10.56 -4.26 -20.32
CA ASP A 121 10.69 -2.92 -20.92
C ASP A 121 9.72 -1.92 -20.30
N GLN A 122 9.21 -2.21 -19.10
CA GLN A 122 8.27 -1.37 -18.38
C GLN A 122 8.79 -0.98 -17.00
N THR A 123 8.23 0.09 -16.44
CA THR A 123 8.53 0.58 -15.10
C THR A 123 7.24 0.87 -14.34
N LEU A 124 7.12 0.34 -13.14
CA LEU A 124 6.04 0.63 -12.20
C LEU A 124 6.36 1.89 -11.40
N ALA A 125 5.44 2.86 -11.38
CA ALA A 125 5.54 4.04 -10.53
C ALA A 125 4.71 3.87 -9.25
N LEU A 126 5.35 3.95 -8.08
CA LEU A 126 4.76 3.82 -6.75
C LEU A 126 4.82 5.16 -6.00
N TYR A 127 3.66 5.69 -5.65
CA TYR A 127 3.49 6.99 -4.98
C TYR A 127 2.99 6.80 -3.56
N SER A 128 3.89 6.90 -2.58
CA SER A 128 3.62 6.72 -1.14
C SER A 128 2.78 5.45 -0.88
N GLY A 129 3.21 4.33 -1.46
CA GLY A 129 2.50 3.04 -1.40
C GLY A 129 1.37 2.85 -2.43
N HIS A 130 0.87 3.91 -3.07
CA HIS A 130 -0.14 3.79 -4.13
C HIS A 130 0.49 3.41 -5.49
N PRO A 131 0.15 2.25 -6.09
CA PRO A 131 0.65 1.88 -7.40
C PRO A 131 -0.10 2.67 -8.48
N HIS A 132 0.55 3.72 -9.01
CA HIS A 132 -0.08 4.65 -9.95
C HIS A 132 -0.26 4.04 -11.33
N GLY A 133 0.71 3.25 -11.79
CA GLY A 133 0.61 2.57 -13.07
C GLY A 133 1.95 2.06 -13.60
N VAL A 134 1.83 1.28 -14.67
CA VAL A 134 2.96 0.73 -15.41
C VAL A 134 3.16 1.54 -16.69
N PHE A 135 4.38 1.98 -16.93
CA PHE A 135 4.73 2.84 -18.06
C PHE A 135 5.82 2.19 -18.91
N PRO A 136 5.79 2.34 -20.25
CA PRO A 136 6.88 1.92 -21.12
C PRO A 136 8.20 2.61 -20.76
N SER A 137 9.29 1.86 -20.76
CA SER A 137 10.63 2.35 -20.47
C SER A 137 11.67 1.61 -21.32
N SER A 138 12.70 1.03 -20.73
CA SER A 138 13.75 0.28 -21.42
C SER A 138 14.24 -0.86 -20.54
N LYS A 139 14.88 -1.88 -21.12
CA LYS A 139 15.37 -3.02 -20.33
C LYS A 139 16.37 -2.63 -19.24
N SER A 140 17.16 -1.58 -19.46
CA SER A 140 18.13 -1.04 -18.48
C SER A 140 17.51 -0.10 -17.44
N ALA A 141 16.26 0.32 -17.64
CA ALA A 141 15.55 1.15 -16.68
C ALA A 141 15.21 0.38 -15.39
N PRO A 142 15.03 1.07 -14.26
CA PRO A 142 14.51 0.44 -13.05
C PRO A 142 13.10 -0.13 -13.30
N ARG A 143 12.81 -1.30 -12.72
CA ARG A 143 11.48 -1.93 -12.82
C ARG A 143 10.44 -1.28 -11.92
N MET A 144 10.87 -0.62 -10.86
CA MET A 144 9.99 0.11 -9.95
C MET A 144 10.67 1.39 -9.48
N VAL A 145 9.94 2.50 -9.52
CA VAL A 145 10.34 3.78 -8.94
C VAL A 145 9.40 4.07 -7.77
N VAL A 146 9.99 4.30 -6.59
CA VAL A 146 9.24 4.50 -5.35
C VAL A 146 9.49 5.91 -4.84
N THR A 147 8.42 6.61 -4.49
CA THR A 147 8.46 7.86 -3.73
C THR A 147 7.65 7.67 -2.45
N ASN A 148 8.14 8.13 -1.30
CA ASN A 148 7.43 8.02 -0.02
C ASN A 148 7.51 9.36 0.71
N GLY A 149 6.36 9.89 1.14
CA GLY A 149 6.29 11.10 1.97
C GLY A 149 6.79 12.38 1.28
N MET A 150 6.72 12.45 -0.05
CA MET A 150 7.10 13.65 -0.80
C MET A 150 6.02 14.72 -0.65
N VAL A 151 6.35 15.85 -0.03
CA VAL A 151 5.43 16.98 0.20
C VAL A 151 6.06 18.28 -0.31
N ILE A 152 5.24 19.21 -0.79
CA ILE A 152 5.70 20.58 -1.10
C ILE A 152 6.26 21.19 0.19
N TRP A 153 7.46 21.78 0.11
CA TRP A 153 8.24 22.20 1.29
C TRP A 153 7.44 23.02 2.32
N ASN A 154 6.60 23.97 1.87
CA ASN A 154 5.75 24.79 2.74
C ASN A 154 4.78 23.98 3.63
N TYR A 155 4.45 22.76 3.21
CA TYR A 155 3.51 21.85 3.86
C TYR A 155 4.19 20.63 4.52
N SER A 156 5.52 20.57 4.57
CA SER A 156 6.28 19.46 5.17
C SER A 156 6.33 19.47 6.71
N LYS A 157 5.35 20.10 7.38
CA LYS A 157 5.26 20.09 8.85
C LYS A 157 4.59 18.81 9.32
N VAL A 158 5.01 18.29 10.48
CA VAL A 158 4.47 17.07 11.11
C VAL A 158 2.94 17.06 11.13
N LYS A 159 2.32 18.20 11.47
CA LYS A 159 0.86 18.36 11.47
C LYS A 159 0.20 17.96 10.15
N HIS A 160 0.82 18.19 8.99
CA HIS A 160 0.26 17.87 7.68
C HIS A 160 0.52 16.42 7.21
N ILE A 161 1.36 15.67 7.92
CA ILE A 161 1.78 14.31 7.55
C ILE A 161 1.00 13.26 8.35
N ASP A 162 0.55 13.60 9.57
CA ASP A 162 -0.19 12.71 10.46
C ASP A 162 -1.72 12.66 10.19
N TYR A 163 -2.17 13.16 9.03
CA TYR A 163 -3.58 13.15 8.60
C TYR A 163 -3.93 11.93 7.74
#